data_AF-A0A330FZ47-F1
#
_entry.id   AF-A0A330FZ47-F1
#
_cell.length_a   1.000
_cell.length_b   1.000
_cell.length_c   1.000
_cell.angle_alpha   90.00
_cell.angle_beta   90.00
_cell.angle_gamma   90.00
#
_symmetry.space_group_name_H-M   'P 1'
#
loop_
_entity.id
_entity.type
_entity.pdbx_description
1 polymer ?
#
loop_
_entity_poly.entity_id
_entity_poly.type
_entity_poly.pdbx_seq_one_letter_code
_entity_poly.pdbx_strand_id
1 'polypeptide(L)' 'MTGPLTVASGNRLTRAGATRYEYDGYGNRILEVTGDEEQHYEWDTEHRLTGYRCRVRGRETAHQRYQ' A
#
# COMPACT_ATOMS: atom_id res chain seq x y z
N MET A 1 -9.91 -18.51 6.32
CA MET A 1 -9.81 -17.72 7.58
C MET A 1 -8.86 -16.57 7.28
N THR A 2 -9.35 -15.33 7.31
CA THR A 2 -8.48 -14.15 7.26
C THR A 2 -7.63 -14.16 8.54
N GLY A 3 -6.31 -14.01 8.41
CA GLY A 3 -5.43 -13.97 9.58
C GLY A 3 -5.71 -12.74 10.47
N PRO A 4 -4.93 -12.54 11.55
CA PRO A 4 -5.19 -11.45 12.49
C PRO A 4 -5.26 -10.09 11.79
N LEU A 5 -6.23 -9.29 12.18
CA LEU A 5 -6.36 -7.89 11.76
C LEU A 5 -5.69 -7.01 12.81
N THR A 6 -4.85 -6.08 12.37
CA THR A 6 -4.30 -5.02 13.24
C THR A 6 -4.74 -3.68 12.69
N VAL A 7 -5.33 -2.87 13.56
CA VAL A 7 -5.86 -1.56 13.23
C VAL A 7 -5.14 -0.50 14.06
N ALA A 8 -4.66 0.54 13.41
CA ALA A 8 -4.08 1.72 14.03
C ALA A 8 -5.13 2.83 14.21
N SER A 9 -4.70 3.96 14.78
CA SER A 9 -5.53 5.16 14.97
C SER A 9 -6.26 5.57 13.69
N GLY A 10 -7.50 6.05 13.83
CA GLY A 10 -8.33 6.42 12.69
C GLY A 10 -8.88 5.23 11.89
N ASN A 11 -9.03 4.06 12.54
CA ASN A 11 -9.60 2.85 11.95
C ASN A 11 -8.81 2.33 10.73
N ARG A 12 -7.48 2.44 10.79
CA ARG A 12 -6.61 2.13 9.66
C ARG A 12 -6.02 0.74 9.76
N LEU A 13 -6.32 -0.14 8.81
CA LEU A 13 -5.83 -1.52 8.79
C LEU A 13 -4.34 -1.58 8.47
N THR A 14 -3.47 -1.89 9.43
CA THR A 14 -2.02 -2.00 9.21
C THR A 14 -1.56 -3.41 8.92
N ARG A 15 -2.34 -4.43 9.30
CA ARG A 15 -2.06 -5.84 8.97
C ARG A 15 -3.35 -6.63 8.76
N ALA A 16 -3.34 -7.51 7.76
CA ALA A 16 -4.37 -8.54 7.56
C ALA A 16 -3.71 -9.85 7.16
N GLY A 17 -3.62 -10.80 8.10
CA GLY A 17 -2.87 -12.03 7.89
C GLY A 17 -1.39 -11.74 7.58
N ALA A 18 -0.92 -12.17 6.40
CA ALA A 18 0.46 -11.95 5.97
C ALA A 18 0.69 -10.57 5.31
N THR A 19 -0.39 -9.83 5.01
CA THR A 19 -0.29 -8.55 4.34
C THR A 19 -0.08 -7.42 5.34
N ARG A 20 0.86 -6.53 5.04
CA ARG A 20 1.15 -5.30 5.80
C ARG A 20 0.81 -4.09 4.96
N TYR A 21 0.29 -3.05 5.59
CA TYR A 21 -0.07 -1.79 4.94
C TYR A 21 0.60 -0.61 5.64
N GLU A 22 1.02 0.37 4.85
CA GLU A 22 1.46 1.68 5.35
C GLU A 22 0.72 2.79 4.64
N TYR A 23 0.64 3.93 5.31
CA TYR A 23 -0.15 5.04 4.87
C TYR A 23 0.51 6.37 5.26
N ASP A 24 0.18 7.42 4.52
CA ASP A 24 0.60 8.78 4.83
C ASP A 24 -0.19 9.40 6.00
N GLY A 25 0.20 10.61 6.40
CA GLY A 25 -0.45 11.35 7.48
C GLY A 25 -1.92 11.69 7.22
N TYR A 26 -2.36 11.68 5.95
CA TYR A 26 -3.72 12.04 5.58
C TYR A 26 -4.69 10.87 5.52
N GLY A 27 -4.21 9.64 5.32
CA GLY A 27 -5.14 8.53 5.06
C GLY A 27 -4.76 7.63 3.91
N ASN A 28 -3.93 8.12 2.99
CA ASN A 28 -3.72 7.45 1.74
C ASN A 28 -2.76 6.27 1.94
N ARG A 29 -3.12 5.11 1.40
CA ARG A 29 -2.24 3.94 1.45
C ARG A 29 -1.06 4.18 0.51
N ILE A 30 0.15 4.10 1.03
CA ILE A 30 1.39 4.31 0.24
C ILE A 30 2.14 3.01 -0.03
N LEU A 31 1.88 1.97 0.78
CA LEU A 31 2.51 0.67 0.64
C LEU A 31 1.55 -0.46 1.04
N GLU A 32 1.60 -1.55 0.27
CA GLU A 32 1.05 -2.85 0.61
C GLU A 32 2.14 -3.91 0.37
N VAL A 33 2.40 -4.78 1.35
CA VAL A 33 3.40 -5.85 1.24
C VAL A 33 2.75 -7.18 1.54
N THR A 34 2.81 -8.13 0.60
CA THR A 34 2.35 -9.51 0.78
C THR A 34 3.44 -10.48 0.34
N GLY A 35 4.11 -11.11 1.31
CA GLY A 35 5.25 -11.97 1.03
C GLY A 35 6.39 -11.20 0.36
N ASP A 36 6.74 -11.60 -0.87
CA ASP A 36 7.79 -10.99 -1.68
C ASP A 36 7.30 -9.85 -2.59
N GLU A 37 5.98 -9.57 -2.60
CA GLU A 37 5.37 -8.54 -3.43
C GLU A 37 5.12 -7.25 -2.65
N GLU A 38 5.53 -6.13 -3.23
CA GLU A 38 5.31 -4.78 -2.71
C GLU A 38 4.59 -3.92 -3.74
N GLN A 39 3.45 -3.36 -3.35
CA GLN A 39 2.70 -2.39 -4.13
C GLN A 39 2.89 -1.01 -3.51
N HIS A 40 3.47 -0.09 -4.26
CA HIS A 40 3.66 1.30 -3.84
C HIS A 40 2.67 2.19 -4.58
N TYR A 41 2.11 3.17 -3.88
CA TYR A 41 1.10 4.08 -4.42
C TYR A 41 1.53 5.54 -4.22
N GLU A 42 1.28 6.36 -5.23
CA GLU A 42 1.61 7.77 -5.26
C GLU A 42 0.33 8.59 -5.38
N TRP A 43 0.26 9.68 -4.62
CA TRP A 43 -0.94 10.51 -4.48
C TRP A 43 -0.58 11.98 -4.71
N ASP A 44 -1.50 12.73 -5.30
CA ASP A 44 -1.38 14.19 -5.34
C ASP A 44 -1.93 14.84 -4.06
N THR A 45 -1.85 16.17 -4.01
CA THR A 45 -2.35 16.99 -2.90
C THR A 45 -3.87 16.96 -2.75
N GLU A 46 -4.60 16.48 -3.76
CA GLU A 46 -6.06 16.32 -3.74
C GLU A 46 -6.48 14.88 -3.41
N HIS A 47 -5.55 14.05 -2.92
CA HIS A 47 -5.77 12.64 -2.57
C HIS A 47 -6.20 11.77 -3.77
N ARG A 48 -5.76 12.13 -4.98
CA ARG A 48 -5.97 11.30 -6.18
C ARG A 48 -4.75 10.45 -6.45
N LEU A 49 -4.98 9.20 -6.84
CA LEU A 49 -3.91 8.28 -7.21
C LEU A 49 -3.25 8.78 -8.51
N THR A 50 -1.96 9.09 -8.43
CA THR A 50 -1.17 9.56 -9.58
C THR A 50 -0.18 8.51 -10.08
N GLY A 51 0.09 7.48 -9.29
CA GLY A 51 0.95 6.39 -9.73
C GLY A 51 0.82 5.14 -8.89
N TYR A 52 1.20 4.01 -9.49
CA TYR A 52 1.44 2.77 -8.79
C TYR A 52 2.68 2.08 -9.35
N ARG A 53 3.42 1.38 -8.50
CA ARG A 53 4.48 0.45 -8.93
C ARG A 53 4.40 -0.85 -8.14
N CYS A 54 4.64 -1.95 -8.84
CA CYS A 54 4.75 -3.28 -8.26
C CYS A 54 6.22 -3.68 -8.23
N ARG A 55 6.68 -4.22 -7.09
CA ARG A 55 7.97 -4.84 -6.96
C ARG A 55 7.81 -6.26 -6.45
N VAL A 56 8.45 -7.22 -7.12
CA VAL A 56 8.52 -8.61 -6.66
C VAL A 56 9.98 -8.96 -6.40
N ARG A 57 10.31 -9.36 -5.16
CA ARG A 57 11.69 -9.66 -4.74
C ARG A 57 12.67 -8.52 -5.04
N GLY A 58 12.24 -7.29 -4.78
CA GLY A 58 13.02 -6.07 -5.01
C GLY A 58 13.15 -5.63 -6.47
N ARG A 59 12.57 -6.35 -7.43
CA ARG A 59 12.55 -5.97 -8.85
C ARG A 59 11.23 -5.32 -9.20
N GLU A 60 11.29 -4.15 -9.83
CA GLU A 60 10.08 -3.51 -10.38
C GLU A 60 9.53 -4.35 -11.54
N THR A 61 8.27 -4.76 -11.41
CA THR A 61 7.56 -5.60 -12.38
C THR A 61 6.44 -4.84 -13.08
N ALA A 62 5.92 -3.78 -12.47
CA ALA A 62 4.97 -2.87 -13.09
C ALA A 62 5.18 -1.45 -12.56
N HIS A 63 4.93 -0.47 -13.43
CA HIS A 63 4.90 0.94 -13.08
C HIS A 63 3.89 1.61 -13.98
N GLN A 64 2.92 2.30 -13.40
CA GLN A 64 2.00 3.16 -14.12
C GLN A 64 1.93 4.52 -13.45
N ARG A 65 1.86 5.56 -14.28
CA ARG A 65 1.54 6.92 -13.86
C ARG A 65 0.28 7.39 -14.57
N TYR A 66 -0.55 8.12 -13.84
CA TYR A 66 -1.76 8.76 -14.34
C TYR A 66 -1.44 10.24 -14.61
N GLN A 67 -1.96 10.78 -15.72
CA GLN A 67 -1.78 12.19 -16.15
C GLN A 67 -2.97 13.04 -15.75
#